data_AF-A0A3A4U7W0-F1
#
_entry.id   AF-A0A3A4U7W0-F1
#
_cell.length_a   1.000
_cell.length_b   1.000
_cell.length_c   1.000
_cell.angle_alpha   90.00
_cell.angle_beta   90.00
_cell.angle_gamma   90.00
#
_symmetry.space_group_name_H-M   'P 1'
#
loop_
_entity.id
_entity.type
_entity.pdbx_description
1 polymer ?
#
loop_
_entity_poly.entity_id
_entity_poly.type
_entity_poly.pdbx_seq_one_letter_code
_entity_poly.pdbx_strand_id
1 'polypeptide(L)'
;MSTVQDLAKAIKAHEEPLVAEYEGLASAAVSPTEKKLAALVLGYQKFQLKSLDLFETEVPDKFVAFGSITSDTVNVRRGPTAKEVSLFLAERGTPVIVKDVKGLWVEVRFAGGREGYVFKDYVHVETTGE
;
A
#
# COMPACT_ATOMS: atom_id res chain seq x y z
N MET A 1 8.34 27.45 1.46
CA MET A 1 8.06 26.48 0.38
C MET A 1 7.46 25.25 1.04
N SER A 2 6.35 24.74 0.52
CA SER A 2 5.71 23.53 1.08
C SER A 2 6.61 22.32 0.84
N THR A 3 6.76 21.46 1.84
CA THR A 3 7.51 20.22 1.73
C THR A 3 6.73 19.16 0.93
N VAL A 4 7.38 18.08 0.51
CA VAL A 4 6.69 16.95 -0.14
C VAL A 4 5.61 16.36 0.79
N GLN A 5 5.86 16.35 2.10
CA GLN A 5 4.90 15.89 3.10
C GLN A 5 3.68 16.80 3.19
N ASP A 6 3.89 18.12 3.12
CA ASP A 6 2.78 19.09 3.14
C ASP A 6 1.90 18.93 1.90
N LEU A 7 2.51 18.70 0.73
CA LEU A 7 1.78 18.46 -0.52
C LEU A 7 1.01 17.14 -0.48
N ALA A 8 1.63 16.05 -0.01
CA ALA A 8 0.95 14.76 0.10
C ALA A 8 -0.27 14.83 1.03
N LYS A 9 -0.14 15.51 2.18
CA LYS A 9 -1.26 15.75 3.10
C LYS A 9 -2.37 16.58 2.46
N ALA A 10 -2.01 17.62 1.71
CA ALA A 10 -3.00 18.45 1.02
C ALA A 10 -3.75 17.66 -0.06
N ILE A 11 -3.05 16.84 -0.85
CA ILE A 11 -3.66 15.97 -1.87
C ILE A 11 -4.60 14.96 -1.20
N LYS A 12 -4.15 14.29 -0.14
CA LYS A 12 -4.95 13.32 0.61
C LYS A 12 -6.23 13.96 1.16
N ALA A 13 -6.13 15.13 1.78
CA ALA A 13 -7.30 15.83 2.33
C ALA A 13 -8.31 16.23 1.24
N HIS A 14 -7.83 16.53 0.03
CA HIS A 14 -8.69 16.81 -1.12
C HIS A 14 -9.33 15.55 -1.72
N GLU A 15 -8.61 14.43 -1.74
CA GLU A 15 -9.06 13.18 -2.36
C GLU A 15 -9.89 12.28 -1.43
N GLU A 16 -9.74 12.43 -0.10
CA GLU A 16 -10.43 11.61 0.89
C GLU A 16 -11.97 11.63 0.75
N PRO A 17 -12.63 12.79 0.49
CA PRO A 17 -14.06 12.83 0.22
C PRO A 17 -14.50 12.04 -1.02
N LEU A 18 -13.64 11.88 -2.03
CA LEU A 18 -13.99 11.19 -3.27
C LEU A 18 -14.30 9.71 -3.03
N VAL A 19 -13.79 9.10 -1.96
CA VAL A 19 -14.12 7.71 -1.60
C VAL A 19 -15.63 7.51 -1.49
N ALA A 20 -16.35 8.46 -0.90
CA ALA A 20 -17.80 8.38 -0.75
C ALA A 20 -18.51 8.40 -2.12
N GLU A 21 -17.98 9.16 -3.09
CA GLU A 21 -18.51 9.19 -4.46
C GLU A 21 -18.30 7.85 -5.16
N TYR A 22 -17.11 7.25 -5.05
CA TYR A 22 -16.84 5.92 -5.60
C TYR A 22 -17.65 4.81 -4.90
N GLU A 23 -17.95 4.94 -3.60
CA GLU A 23 -18.85 4.04 -2.88
C GLU A 23 -20.30 4.18 -3.36
N GLY A 24 -20.72 5.41 -3.66
CA GLY A 24 -22.00 5.67 -4.33
C GLY A 24 -22.07 5.02 -5.70
N LEU A 25 -21.03 5.16 -6.52
CA LEU A 25 -20.92 4.50 -7.83
C LEU A 25 -21.00 2.97 -7.71
N ALA A 26 -20.27 2.39 -6.77
CA ALA A 26 -20.30 0.94 -6.51
C ALA A 26 -21.68 0.46 -6.04
N SER A 27 -22.37 1.27 -5.25
CA SER A 27 -23.72 0.98 -4.75
C SER A 27 -24.79 1.10 -5.85
N ALA A 28 -24.60 1.99 -6.82
CA ALA A 28 -25.49 2.16 -7.96
C ALA A 28 -25.33 1.07 -9.04
N ALA A 29 -24.24 0.30 -9.01
CA ALA A 29 -23.94 -0.74 -9.99
C ALA A 29 -24.93 -1.91 -9.92
N VAL A 30 -25.56 -2.23 -11.05
CA VAL A 30 -26.64 -3.24 -11.14
C VAL A 30 -26.11 -4.53 -11.74
N SER A 31 -25.45 -4.44 -12.90
CA SER A 31 -24.96 -5.63 -13.62
C SER A 31 -23.69 -6.22 -12.98
N PRO A 32 -23.38 -7.52 -13.18
CA PRO A 32 -22.15 -8.11 -12.69
C PRO A 32 -20.89 -7.38 -13.19
N THR A 33 -20.92 -6.90 -14.43
CA THR A 33 -19.80 -6.15 -15.03
C THR A 33 -19.65 -4.78 -14.39
N GLU A 34 -20.75 -4.03 -14.20
CA GLU A 34 -20.72 -2.75 -13.50
C GLU A 34 -20.16 -2.90 -12.09
N LYS A 35 -20.62 -3.91 -11.34
CA LYS A 35 -20.15 -4.16 -9.96
C LYS A 35 -18.65 -4.44 -9.92
N LYS A 36 -18.16 -5.25 -10.87
CA LYS A 36 -16.72 -5.54 -10.98
C LYS A 36 -15.93 -4.28 -11.30
N LEU A 37 -16.37 -3.48 -12.27
CA LEU A 37 -15.68 -2.25 -12.66
C LEU A 37 -15.70 -1.22 -11.52
N ALA A 38 -16.85 -1.01 -10.89
CA ALA A 38 -16.99 -0.06 -9.78
C ALA A 38 -16.17 -0.46 -8.56
N ALA A 39 -16.11 -1.76 -8.23
CA ALA A 39 -15.24 -2.27 -7.18
C ALA A 39 -13.75 -2.06 -7.48
N LEU A 40 -13.34 -2.19 -8.75
CA LEU A 40 -11.96 -1.94 -9.16
C LEU A 40 -11.58 -0.47 -8.98
N VAL A 41 -12.38 0.47 -9.50
CA VAL A 41 -12.07 1.91 -9.35
C VAL A 41 -12.11 2.38 -7.90
N LEU A 42 -13.05 1.87 -7.09
CA LEU A 42 -13.07 2.11 -5.64
C LEU A 42 -11.80 1.58 -4.97
N GLY A 43 -11.34 0.40 -5.38
CA GLY A 43 -10.08 -0.18 -4.92
C GLY A 43 -8.88 0.70 -5.25
N TYR A 44 -8.80 1.21 -6.49
CA TYR A 44 -7.73 2.12 -6.91
C TYR A 44 -7.73 3.43 -6.12
N GLN A 45 -8.89 4.06 -5.92
CA GLN A 45 -8.99 5.28 -5.11
C GLN A 45 -8.51 5.05 -3.67
N LYS A 46 -8.94 3.95 -3.05
CA LYS A 46 -8.52 3.58 -1.69
C LYS A 46 -7.01 3.29 -1.63
N PHE A 47 -6.45 2.65 -2.65
CA PHE A 47 -5.03 2.39 -2.76
C PHE A 47 -4.22 3.68 -2.91
N GLN A 48 -4.65 4.60 -3.77
CA GLN A 48 -4.01 5.90 -3.97
C GLN A 48 -3.95 6.70 -2.66
N LEU A 49 -5.08 6.82 -1.97
CA LEU A 49 -5.14 7.52 -0.68
C LEU A 49 -4.21 6.92 0.36
N LYS A 50 -4.21 5.60 0.52
CA LYS A 50 -3.31 4.94 1.47
C LYS A 50 -1.84 5.03 1.06
N SER A 51 -1.55 5.17 -0.23
CA SER A 51 -0.18 5.36 -0.72
C SER A 51 0.36 6.75 -0.38
N LEU A 52 -0.51 7.76 -0.25
CA LEU A 52 -0.11 9.09 0.23
C LEU A 52 0.39 9.06 1.68
N ASP A 53 -0.10 8.12 2.51
CA ASP A 53 0.37 7.92 3.89
C ASP A 53 1.86 7.55 3.96
N LEU A 54 2.41 6.99 2.87
CA LEU A 54 3.82 6.64 2.77
C LEU A 54 4.73 7.88 2.71
N PHE A 55 4.16 9.06 2.46
CA PHE A 55 4.88 10.34 2.46
C PHE A 55 4.76 11.11 3.79
N GLU A 56 3.95 10.67 4.77
CA GLU A 56 3.57 11.50 5.92
C GLU A 56 4.61 11.55 7.07
N THR A 57 5.52 10.57 7.19
CA THR A 57 6.55 10.53 8.25
C THR A 57 7.93 10.87 7.72
N GLU A 58 8.54 9.93 7.00
CA GLU A 58 9.84 10.06 6.35
C GLU A 58 9.84 9.14 5.13
N VAL A 59 10.11 9.72 3.97
CA VAL A 59 10.31 8.98 2.73
C VAL A 59 11.62 8.19 2.86
N PRO A 60 11.62 6.87 2.59
CA PRO A 60 12.84 6.07 2.68
C PRO A 60 13.89 6.55 1.68
N ASP A 61 15.15 6.38 2.06
CA ASP A 61 16.33 6.62 1.22
C ASP A 61 16.39 5.69 -0.01
N LYS A 62 15.75 4.53 0.08
CA LYS A 62 15.64 3.54 -0.99
C LYS A 62 14.18 3.35 -1.40
N PHE A 63 13.95 3.35 -2.70
CA PHE A 63 12.69 3.04 -3.33
C PHE A 63 12.94 2.15 -4.54
N VAL A 64 12.35 0.96 -4.53
CA VAL A 64 12.33 0.05 -5.68
C VAL A 64 10.98 0.12 -6.37
N ALA A 65 9.90 -0.02 -5.60
CA ALA A 65 8.54 -0.01 -6.12
C ALA A 65 7.52 0.22 -5.00
N PHE A 66 6.28 0.53 -5.39
CA PHE A 66 5.14 0.34 -4.51
C PHE A 66 4.71 -1.13 -4.50
N GLY A 67 4.06 -1.54 -3.42
CA GLY A 67 3.44 -2.85 -3.35
C GLY A 67 2.31 -2.91 -2.34
N SER A 68 1.68 -4.07 -2.25
CA SER A 68 0.63 -4.35 -1.28
C SER A 68 0.71 -5.77 -0.73
N ILE A 69 0.27 -5.95 0.51
CA ILE A 69 0.23 -7.27 1.15
C ILE A 69 -0.89 -8.12 0.53
N THR A 70 -0.57 -9.35 0.13
CA THR A 70 -1.51 -10.24 -0.58
C THR A 70 -2.12 -11.35 0.28
N SER A 71 -1.65 -11.53 1.51
CA SER A 71 -2.20 -12.52 2.46
C SER A 71 -3.09 -11.84 3.50
N ASP A 72 -4.10 -12.54 4.03
CA ASP A 72 -5.02 -12.00 5.05
C ASP A 72 -4.26 -11.47 6.26
N THR A 73 -3.22 -12.19 6.66
CA THR A 73 -2.29 -11.74 7.68
C THR A 73 -0.89 -12.27 7.36
N VAL A 74 0.11 -11.41 7.46
CA VAL A 74 1.52 -11.78 7.25
C VAL A 74 2.39 -11.28 8.39
N ASN A 75 3.38 -12.10 8.77
CA ASN A 75 4.41 -11.70 9.71
C ASN A 75 5.44 -10.81 9.03
N VAL A 76 5.64 -9.61 9.57
CA VAL A 76 6.75 -8.73 9.21
C VAL A 76 7.90 -9.04 10.16
N ARG A 77 9.02 -9.51 9.61
CA ARG A 77 10.14 -10.01 10.40
C ARG A 77 11.30 -9.03 10.45
N ARG A 78 12.14 -9.14 11.48
CA ARG A 78 13.33 -8.30 11.64
C ARG A 78 14.40 -8.54 10.57
N GLY A 79 14.45 -9.72 9.97
CA GLY A 79 15.43 -10.05 8.93
C GLY A 79 14.89 -11.04 7.89
N PRO A 80 15.65 -11.28 6.80
CA PRO A 80 15.22 -12.05 5.64
C PRO A 80 15.30 -13.57 5.89
N THR A 81 14.65 -14.06 6.94
CA THR A 81 14.56 -15.50 7.25
C THR A 81 13.37 -15.79 8.15
N ALA A 82 12.80 -17.00 8.03
CA ALA A 82 11.66 -17.44 8.84
C ALA A 82 12.00 -17.62 10.33
N LYS A 83 13.30 -17.67 10.67
CA LYS A 83 13.79 -17.78 12.06
C LYS A 83 13.87 -16.44 12.78
N GLU A 84 13.82 -15.32 12.06
CA GLU A 84 13.88 -14.00 12.67
C GLU A 84 12.59 -13.66 13.40
N VAL A 85 12.74 -12.78 14.38
CA VAL A 85 11.63 -12.33 15.24
C VAL A 85 10.55 -11.67 14.38
N SER A 86 9.29 -12.05 14.61
CA SER A 86 8.14 -11.33 14.06
C SER A 86 7.97 -10.02 14.83
N LEU A 87 8.06 -8.89 14.13
CA LEU A 87 7.93 -7.55 14.71
C LEU A 87 6.46 -7.19 14.89
N PHE A 88 5.64 -7.45 13.87
CA PHE A 88 4.20 -7.21 13.86
C PHE A 88 3.51 -7.96 12.71
N LEU A 89 2.18 -7.94 12.71
CA LEU A 89 1.36 -8.49 11.65
C LEU A 89 0.89 -7.37 10.71
N ALA A 90 0.90 -7.63 9.41
CA ALA A 90 0.32 -6.77 8.39
C ALA A 90 -0.84 -7.48 7.70
N GLU A 91 -1.87 -6.71 7.36
CA GLU A 91 -3.12 -7.23 6.78
C GLU A 91 -3.14 -7.08 5.25
N ARG A 92 -3.97 -7.89 4.60
CA ARG A 92 -4.20 -7.83 3.15
C ARG A 92 -4.54 -6.41 2.68
N GLY A 93 -3.95 -6.02 1.56
CA GLY A 93 -4.18 -4.72 0.94
C GLY A 93 -3.51 -3.55 1.66
N THR A 94 -2.69 -3.82 2.69
CA THR A 94 -1.83 -2.79 3.27
C THR A 94 -0.77 -2.39 2.24
N PRO A 95 -0.69 -1.11 1.84
CA PRO A 95 0.33 -0.65 0.92
C PRO A 95 1.68 -0.50 1.61
N VAL A 96 2.73 -0.70 0.83
CA VAL A 96 4.12 -0.65 1.28
C VAL A 96 5.01 -0.03 0.22
N ILE A 97 6.14 0.53 0.66
CA ILE A 97 7.29 0.78 -0.19
C ILE A 97 8.18 -0.46 -0.13
N VAL A 98 8.54 -1.00 -1.29
CA VAL A 98 9.62 -1.99 -1.42
C VAL A 98 10.94 -1.23 -1.45
N LYS A 99 11.80 -1.51 -0.46
CA LYS A 99 13.14 -0.89 -0.32
C LYS A 99 14.25 -1.75 -0.92
N ASP A 100 14.10 -3.08 -0.83
CA ASP A 100 15.12 -4.03 -1.28
C ASP A 100 14.52 -5.43 -1.45
N VAL A 101 15.18 -6.30 -2.23
CA VAL A 101 14.83 -7.71 -2.41
C VAL A 101 16.06 -8.57 -2.15
N LYS A 102 15.99 -9.41 -1.10
CA LYS A 102 17.06 -10.31 -0.65
C LYS A 102 16.60 -11.76 -0.76
N GLY A 103 16.87 -12.37 -1.91
CA GLY A 103 16.43 -13.73 -2.21
C GLY A 103 14.91 -13.83 -2.23
N LEU A 104 14.34 -14.57 -1.27
CA LEU A 104 12.89 -14.75 -1.13
C LEU A 104 12.23 -13.75 -0.17
N TRP A 105 12.96 -12.73 0.28
CA TRP A 105 12.47 -11.74 1.24
C TRP A 105 12.53 -10.35 0.65
N VAL A 106 11.49 -9.58 0.94
CA VAL A 106 11.32 -8.20 0.49
C VAL A 106 11.42 -7.31 1.72
N GLU A 107 12.37 -6.38 1.72
CA GLU A 107 12.43 -5.32 2.72
C GLU A 107 11.36 -4.28 2.37
N VAL A 108 10.41 -4.09 3.28
CA VAL A 108 9.25 -3.21 3.08
C VAL A 108 9.16 -2.16 4.18
N ARG A 109 8.66 -0.98 3.81
CA ARG A 109 8.31 0.09 4.74
C ARG A 109 6.83 0.42 4.62
N PHE A 110 6.20 0.54 5.78
CA PHE A 110 4.79 0.87 5.94
C PHE A 110 4.62 2.35 6.26
N ALA A 111 3.38 2.83 6.12
CA ALA A 111 2.97 4.10 6.69
C ALA A 111 3.31 4.18 8.19
N GLY A 112 3.69 5.37 8.67
CA GLY A 112 4.15 5.55 10.05
C GLY A 112 5.61 5.13 10.28
N GLY A 113 6.35 4.71 9.24
CA GLY A 113 7.80 4.47 9.30
C GLY A 113 8.21 3.08 9.82
N ARG A 114 7.27 2.20 10.13
CA ARG A 114 7.57 0.80 10.48
C ARG A 114 8.12 0.07 9.27
N GLU A 115 9.11 -0.80 9.48
CA GLU A 115 9.74 -1.56 8.41
C GLU A 115 10.15 -2.96 8.85
N GLY A 116 10.43 -3.81 7.88
CA GLY A 116 10.93 -5.16 8.10
C GLY A 116 10.87 -6.00 6.82
N TYR A 117 10.96 -7.31 6.98
CA TYR A 117 11.06 -8.26 5.90
C TYR A 117 9.79 -9.11 5.79
N VAL A 118 9.27 -9.22 4.58
CA VAL A 118 8.11 -10.04 4.23
C VAL A 118 8.53 -11.06 3.17
N PHE A 119 8.02 -12.27 3.24
CA PHE A 119 8.27 -13.28 2.20
C PHE A 119 7.67 -12.83 0.88
N LYS A 120 8.42 -12.97 -0.23
CA LYS A 120 8.10 -12.37 -1.53
C LYS A 120 6.69 -12.66 -2.03
N ASP A 121 6.20 -13.89 -1.85
CA ASP A 121 4.87 -14.29 -2.33
C ASP A 121 3.71 -13.56 -1.61
N TYR A 122 4.00 -12.91 -0.49
CA TYR A 122 3.02 -12.11 0.26
C TYR A 122 3.05 -10.63 -0.10
N VAL A 123 3.85 -10.23 -1.08
CA VAL A 123 3.94 -8.85 -1.58
C VAL A 123 3.63 -8.84 -3.07
N HIS A 124 2.55 -8.17 -3.45
CA HIS A 124 2.33 -7.79 -4.83
C HIS A 124 3.11 -6.51 -5.09
N VAL A 125 4.01 -6.54 -6.07
CA VAL A 125 4.75 -5.36 -6.50
C VAL A 125 3.97 -4.71 -7.62
N GLU A 126 3.57 -3.46 -7.41
CA GLU A 126 2.94 -2.65 -8.45
C GLU A 126 4.01 -2.36 -9.50
N THR A 127 3.86 -2.96 -10.69
CA THR A 127 4.78 -2.69 -11.79
C THR A 127 4.42 -1.33 -12.34
N THR A 128 5.25 -0.32 -12.07
CA THR A 128 5.15 0.94 -12.81
C THR A 128 5.54 0.59 -14.24
N GLY A 129 4.57 0.59 -15.16
CA GLY A 129 4.85 0.35 -16.58
C GLY A 129 5.92 1.34 -17.04
N GLU A 130 6.96 0.81 -17.67
CA GLU A 130 7.93 1.61 -18.43
C GLU A 130 7.23 2.42 -19.53
#